data_AF-W4P8S3-F1
#
_entry.id   AF-W4P8S3-F1
#
_cell.length_a   1.000
_cell.length_b   1.000
_cell.length_c   1.000
_cell.angle_alpha   90.00
_cell.angle_beta   90.00
_cell.angle_gamma   90.00
#
_symmetry.space_group_name_H-M   'P 1'
#
loop_
_entity.id
_entity.type
_entity.pdbx_description
1 polymer ?
#
loop_
_entity_poly.entity_id
_entity_poly.type
_entity_poly.pdbx_seq_one_letter_code
_entity_poly.pdbx_strand_id
1 'polypeptide(L)'
;MIFSKRITDLQQIYQLTPNEVFFCMLVAAGANRGEAYAIIFRPTSTKIETAQRGACQLAKDKPGINKLIKSFESNGMLILQQQEEETKKTKRKRKKGEEEEGVVKYRDKSSVLAGLEETLPLLRGKDRADVLMKIADLQQMKKEENVEEVDTVHYYLPLQCYRCSLFLAEKEKSKASVDGESSDI
;
A
#
# COMPACT_ATOMS: atom_id res chain seq x y z
N MET A 1 -8.89 42.60 -21.91
CA MET A 1 -8.25 41.40 -21.34
C MET A 1 -9.25 40.26 -21.42
N ILE A 2 -8.85 39.11 -21.98
CA ILE A 2 -9.72 37.92 -22.05
C ILE A 2 -9.38 37.07 -20.83
N PHE A 3 -10.34 36.86 -19.94
CA PHE A 3 -10.17 36.01 -18.76
C PHE A 3 -10.56 34.57 -19.07
N SER A 4 -9.95 33.61 -18.36
CA SER A 4 -10.32 32.20 -18.48
C SER A 4 -11.78 31.99 -18.06
N LYS A 5 -12.47 31.03 -18.71
CA LYS A 5 -13.88 30.68 -18.42
C LYS A 5 -14.12 30.44 -16.93
N ARG A 6 -13.20 29.74 -16.27
CA ARG A 6 -13.30 29.48 -14.81
C ARG A 6 -13.36 30.77 -13.98
N ILE A 7 -12.61 31.80 -14.38
CA ILE A 7 -12.57 33.08 -13.65
C ILE A 7 -13.88 33.84 -13.89
N THR A 8 -14.40 33.82 -15.11
CA THR A 8 -15.69 34.45 -15.42
C THR A 8 -16.86 33.77 -14.71
N ASP A 9 -16.81 32.44 -14.56
CA ASP A 9 -17.83 31.69 -13.82
C ASP A 9 -17.81 32.07 -12.33
N LEU A 10 -16.62 32.09 -11.71
CA LEU A 10 -16.45 32.50 -10.31
C LEU A 10 -16.85 33.96 -10.07
N GLN A 11 -16.58 34.83 -11.05
CA GLN A 11 -17.02 36.22 -11.04
C GLN A 11 -18.55 36.32 -10.92
N GLN A 12 -19.28 35.52 -11.72
CA GLN A 12 -20.74 35.49 -11.72
C GLN A 12 -21.31 34.88 -10.43
N ILE A 13 -20.76 33.74 -9.98
CA ILE A 13 -21.26 33.02 -8.81
C ILE A 13 -21.12 33.86 -7.53
N TYR A 14 -19.98 34.53 -7.36
CA TYR A 14 -19.66 35.26 -6.13
C TYR A 14 -19.88 36.78 -6.23
N GLN A 15 -20.33 37.29 -7.39
CA GLN A 15 -20.53 38.72 -7.67
C GLN A 15 -19.26 39.55 -7.39
N LEU A 16 -18.10 39.01 -7.76
CA LEU A 16 -16.79 39.62 -7.55
C LEU A 16 -16.30 40.29 -8.83
N THR A 17 -15.24 41.08 -8.75
CA THR A 17 -14.46 41.49 -9.93
C THR A 17 -13.39 40.44 -10.25
N PRO A 18 -12.88 40.36 -11.50
CA PRO A 18 -11.79 39.44 -11.83
C PRO A 18 -10.58 39.60 -10.90
N ASN A 19 -10.23 40.84 -10.55
CA ASN A 19 -9.13 41.16 -9.64
C ASN A 19 -9.37 40.60 -8.22
N GLU A 20 -10.60 40.68 -7.71
CA GLU A 20 -10.96 40.09 -6.42
C GLU A 20 -10.89 38.57 -6.43
N VAL A 21 -11.23 37.93 -7.55
CA VAL A 21 -11.07 36.47 -7.72
C VAL A 21 -9.59 36.09 -7.70
N PHE A 22 -8.73 36.84 -8.40
CA PHE A 22 -7.27 36.62 -8.33
C PHE A 22 -6.71 36.81 -6.92
N PHE A 23 -7.18 37.84 -6.21
CA PHE A 23 -6.84 38.04 -4.81
C PHE A 23 -7.21 36.82 -3.95
N CYS A 24 -8.44 36.29 -4.09
CA CYS A 24 -8.87 35.11 -3.36
C CYS A 24 -8.02 33.87 -3.67
N MET A 25 -7.64 33.68 -4.94
CA MET A 25 -6.79 32.56 -5.35
C MET A 25 -5.38 32.64 -4.73
N LEU A 26 -4.78 33.83 -4.68
CA LEU A 26 -3.47 34.03 -4.05
C LEU A 26 -3.53 33.78 -2.54
N VAL A 27 -4.58 34.25 -1.88
CA VAL A 27 -4.78 34.01 -0.44
C VAL A 27 -4.99 32.52 -0.16
N ALA A 28 -5.77 31.82 -1.00
CA ALA A 28 -5.96 30.37 -0.88
C ALA A 28 -4.67 29.58 -1.17
N ALA A 29 -3.76 30.10 -1.99
CA ALA A 29 -2.43 29.52 -2.20
C ALA A 29 -1.48 29.75 -1.00
N GLY A 30 -1.91 30.47 0.03
CA GLY A 30 -1.13 30.72 1.26
C GLY A 30 -0.41 32.06 1.31
N ALA A 31 -0.61 32.96 0.34
CA ALA A 31 -0.03 34.29 0.38
C ALA A 31 -0.66 35.15 1.49
N ASN A 32 0.13 36.02 2.12
CA ASN A 32 -0.40 36.95 3.10
C ASN A 32 -1.40 37.92 2.43
N ARG A 33 -2.50 38.25 3.11
CA ARG A 33 -3.55 39.14 2.57
C ARG A 33 -3.02 40.50 2.14
N GLY A 34 -2.04 41.05 2.87
CA GLY A 34 -1.39 42.31 2.51
C GLY A 34 -0.57 42.21 1.21
N GLU A 35 0.16 41.11 1.02
CA GLU A 35 0.98 40.87 -0.17
C GLU A 35 0.12 40.59 -1.40
N ALA A 36 -0.89 39.73 -1.25
CA ALA A 36 -1.86 39.45 -2.32
C ALA A 36 -2.57 40.73 -2.78
N TYR A 37 -2.94 41.61 -1.84
CA TYR A 37 -3.54 42.90 -2.17
C TYR A 37 -2.55 43.82 -2.90
N ALA A 38 -1.30 43.87 -2.45
CA ALA A 38 -0.26 44.69 -3.08
C ALA A 38 0.05 44.24 -4.52
N ILE A 39 0.08 42.93 -4.78
CA ILE A 39 0.36 42.37 -6.10
C ILE A 39 -0.77 42.70 -7.10
N ILE A 40 -2.02 42.57 -6.67
CA ILE A 40 -3.19 42.73 -7.55
C ILE A 40 -3.58 44.19 -7.75
N PHE A 41 -3.70 44.95 -6.66
CA PHE A 41 -4.22 46.32 -6.71
C PHE A 41 -3.12 47.39 -6.79
N ARG A 42 -1.85 47.00 -6.60
CA ARG A 42 -0.67 47.88 -6.72
C ARG A 42 -0.86 49.26 -6.06
N PRO A 43 -1.06 49.30 -4.73
CA PRO A 43 -1.22 50.56 -4.02
C PRO A 43 0.05 51.42 -4.17
N THR A 44 -0.13 52.74 -4.22
CA THR A 44 0.95 53.74 -4.34
C THR A 44 1.88 53.80 -3.13
N SER A 45 1.44 53.26 -1.99
CA SER A 45 2.23 53.17 -0.76
C SER A 45 2.90 51.81 -0.64
N THR A 46 4.22 51.80 -0.46
CA THR A 46 5.04 50.60 -0.24
C THR A 46 4.93 50.01 1.18
N LYS A 47 4.12 50.63 2.05
CA LYS A 47 3.96 50.18 3.44
C LYS A 47 2.99 48.99 3.54
N ILE A 48 3.47 47.88 4.11
CA ILE A 48 2.73 46.63 4.30
C ILE A 48 1.43 46.86 5.10
N GLU A 49 1.46 47.69 6.13
CA GLU A 49 0.29 47.98 6.96
C GLU A 49 -0.87 48.61 6.18
N THR A 50 -0.57 49.47 5.20
CA THR A 50 -1.58 50.12 4.38
C THR A 50 -2.24 49.14 3.42
N ALA A 51 -1.46 48.22 2.85
CA ALA A 51 -1.98 47.14 2.01
C ALA A 51 -2.85 46.15 2.81
N GLN A 52 -2.46 45.85 4.06
CA GLN A 52 -3.25 44.97 4.92
C GLN A 52 -4.57 45.62 5.35
N ARG A 53 -4.59 46.92 5.63
CA ARG A 53 -5.85 47.66 5.88
C ARG A 53 -6.76 47.63 4.65
N GLY A 54 -6.21 47.85 3.45
CA GLY A 54 -6.95 47.76 2.19
C GLY A 54 -7.53 46.36 1.95
N ALA A 55 -6.76 45.30 2.22
CA ALA A 55 -7.22 43.93 2.14
C ALA A 55 -8.35 43.62 3.14
N CYS A 56 -8.23 44.10 4.38
CA CYS A 56 -9.27 43.95 5.40
C CYS A 56 -10.55 44.73 5.05
N GLN A 57 -10.43 45.89 4.41
CA GLN A 57 -11.60 46.64 3.93
C GLN A 57 -12.31 45.89 2.81
N LEU A 58 -11.56 45.38 1.83
CA LEU A 58 -12.11 44.61 0.72
C LEU A 58 -12.87 43.36 1.20
N ALA A 59 -12.35 42.65 2.20
CA ALA A 59 -13.01 41.49 2.80
C ALA A 59 -14.28 41.84 3.61
N LYS A 60 -14.42 43.09 4.07
CA LYS A 60 -15.62 43.60 4.75
C LYS A 60 -16.68 44.04 3.75
N ASP A 61 -16.27 44.75 2.70
CA ASP A 61 -17.18 45.32 1.69
C ASP A 61 -17.91 44.20 0.92
N LYS A 62 -17.21 43.10 0.63
CA LYS A 62 -17.76 41.98 -0.12
C LYS A 62 -17.62 40.65 0.63
N PRO A 63 -18.71 40.12 1.22
CA PRO A 63 -18.66 38.83 1.91
C PRO A 63 -18.41 37.65 0.95
N GLY A 64 -18.58 37.85 -0.37
CA GLY A 64 -18.26 36.86 -1.41
C GLY A 64 -16.80 36.41 -1.38
N ILE A 65 -15.87 37.29 -0.97
CA ILE A 65 -14.44 36.98 -0.85
C ILE A 65 -14.20 35.90 0.20
N ASN A 66 -14.78 36.05 1.39
CA ASN A 66 -14.61 35.06 2.47
C ASN A 66 -15.26 33.72 2.12
N LYS A 67 -16.37 33.73 1.37
CA LYS A 67 -17.01 32.49 0.88
C LYS A 67 -16.13 31.79 -0.16
N LEU A 68 -15.53 32.55 -1.08
CA LEU A 68 -14.68 32.01 -2.13
C LEU A 68 -13.37 31.46 -1.53
N ILE A 69 -12.74 32.17 -0.60
CA ILE A 69 -11.54 31.68 0.12
C ILE A 69 -11.86 30.37 0.84
N LYS A 70 -12.96 30.29 1.59
CA LYS A 70 -13.38 29.04 2.24
C LYS A 70 -13.61 27.90 1.24
N SER A 71 -14.22 28.20 0.09
CA SER A 71 -14.43 27.18 -0.95
C SER A 71 -13.11 26.67 -1.53
N PHE A 72 -12.12 27.56 -1.71
CA PHE A 72 -10.80 27.17 -2.15
C PHE A 72 -10.00 26.44 -1.07
N GLU A 73 -10.13 26.80 0.21
CA GLU A 73 -9.52 26.07 1.31
C GLU A 73 -10.10 24.65 1.41
N SER A 74 -11.42 24.48 1.31
CA SER A 74 -12.06 23.16 1.26
C SER A 74 -11.61 22.33 0.05
N ASN A 75 -11.45 22.96 -1.11
CA ASN A 75 -10.96 22.28 -2.31
C ASN A 75 -9.45 22.01 -2.26
N GLY A 76 -8.67 22.90 -1.64
CA GLY A 76 -7.24 22.73 -1.39
C GLY A 76 -6.98 21.60 -0.40
N MET A 77 -7.83 21.47 0.63
CA MET A 77 -7.85 20.32 1.55
C MET A 77 -8.11 19.01 0.81
N LEU A 78 -9.01 18.99 -0.18
CA LEU A 78 -9.24 17.81 -1.03
C LEU A 78 -8.02 17.49 -1.90
N ILE A 79 -7.35 18.49 -2.48
CA ILE A 79 -6.14 18.29 -3.29
C ILE A 79 -4.99 17.79 -2.41
N LEU A 80 -4.81 18.33 -1.20
CA LEU A 80 -3.81 17.85 -0.24
C LEU A 80 -4.15 16.45 0.29
N GLN A 81 -5.43 16.12 0.51
CA GLN A 81 -5.86 14.76 0.84
C GLN A 81 -5.61 13.80 -0.31
N GLN A 82 -5.84 14.21 -1.55
CA GLN A 82 -5.50 13.42 -2.74
C GLN A 82 -3.98 13.26 -2.90
N GLN A 83 -3.20 14.33 -2.68
CA GLN A 83 -1.74 14.26 -2.65
C GLN A 83 -1.22 13.44 -1.47
N GLU A 84 -1.90 13.44 -0.32
CA GLU A 84 -1.63 12.57 0.81
C GLU A 84 -1.99 11.12 0.50
N GLU A 85 -3.07 10.85 -0.23
CA GLU A 85 -3.43 9.50 -0.67
C GLU A 85 -2.48 9.00 -1.75
N GLU A 86 -2.06 9.85 -2.68
CA GLU A 86 -1.04 9.56 -3.66
C GLU A 86 0.32 9.37 -3.00
N THR A 87 0.71 10.22 -2.03
CA THR A 87 1.94 10.02 -1.26
C THR A 87 1.82 8.90 -0.23
N LYS A 88 0.63 8.48 0.23
CA LYS A 88 0.39 7.25 1.02
C LYS A 88 0.38 6.00 0.13
N LYS A 89 -0.01 6.09 -1.14
CA LYS A 89 0.18 5.04 -2.15
C LYS A 89 1.64 4.93 -2.56
N THR A 90 2.32 6.06 -2.72
CA THR A 90 3.76 6.15 -3.03
C THR A 90 4.61 5.81 -1.81
N LYS A 91 4.18 6.13 -0.58
CA LYS A 91 4.74 5.63 0.70
C LYS A 91 4.36 4.18 0.91
N ARG A 92 3.17 3.65 0.64
CA ARG A 92 2.96 2.18 0.62
C ARG A 92 3.87 1.47 -0.39
N LYS A 93 4.34 2.18 -1.42
CA LYS A 93 5.36 1.73 -2.38
C LYS A 93 6.82 2.06 -1.99
N ARG A 94 7.08 2.97 -1.03
CA ARG A 94 8.42 3.43 -0.55
C ARG A 94 8.71 3.06 0.91
N LYS A 95 7.74 3.20 1.81
CA LYS A 95 7.56 2.64 3.17
C LYS A 95 7.38 1.12 3.20
N LYS A 96 7.75 0.43 2.12
CA LYS A 96 8.17 -0.97 2.17
C LYS A 96 9.70 -1.10 2.34
N GLY A 97 10.45 -0.01 2.19
CA GLY A 97 11.93 -0.01 2.22
C GLY A 97 12.59 0.88 3.28
N GLU A 98 11.87 1.56 4.19
CA GLU A 98 12.52 2.45 5.19
C GLU A 98 11.91 2.42 6.61
N GLU A 99 10.98 1.50 6.95
CA GLU A 99 10.44 1.40 8.33
C GLU A 99 10.58 0.00 8.96
N GLU A 100 11.63 -0.74 8.59
CA GLU A 100 12.14 -1.88 9.36
C GLU A 100 13.63 -1.71 9.69
N GLU A 101 13.99 -0.65 10.43
CA GLU A 101 15.13 -0.73 11.37
C GLU A 101 14.73 -1.43 12.67
N GLY A 102 13.69 -2.26 12.63
CA GLY A 102 13.38 -3.24 13.65
C GLY A 102 14.13 -4.52 13.33
N VAL A 103 15.37 -4.65 13.83
CA VAL A 103 16.20 -5.88 13.88
C VAL A 103 15.59 -7.05 13.11
N VAL A 104 15.73 -7.05 11.78
CA VAL A 104 15.29 -8.18 10.95
C VAL A 104 16.19 -9.34 11.33
N LYS A 105 15.66 -10.24 12.17
CA LYS A 105 16.35 -11.46 12.56
C LYS A 105 16.40 -12.37 11.33
N TYR A 106 17.52 -12.31 10.61
CA TYR A 106 17.90 -13.29 9.60
C TYR A 106 18.14 -14.66 10.27
N ARG A 107 17.08 -15.32 10.72
CA ARG A 107 17.14 -16.66 11.32
C ARG A 107 17.05 -17.76 10.28
N ASP A 108 16.28 -17.53 9.22
CA ASP A 108 16.01 -18.53 8.19
C ASP A 108 16.72 -18.18 6.88
N LYS A 109 17.20 -19.21 6.15
CA LYS A 109 17.77 -19.06 4.81
C LYS A 109 16.81 -18.36 3.83
N SER A 110 15.49 -18.48 4.03
CA SER A 110 14.45 -17.76 3.27
C SER A 110 14.39 -16.27 3.58
N SER A 111 14.55 -15.87 4.83
CA SER A 111 14.59 -14.46 5.23
C SER A 111 15.82 -13.76 4.65
N VAL A 112 16.97 -14.45 4.61
CA VAL A 112 18.20 -13.93 3.98
C VAL A 112 18.03 -13.73 2.48
N LEU A 113 17.43 -14.69 1.78
CA LEU A 113 17.17 -14.56 0.33
C LEU A 113 16.25 -13.37 0.02
N ALA A 114 15.18 -13.19 0.80
CA ALA A 114 14.25 -12.09 0.60
C ALA A 114 14.91 -10.72 0.80
N GLY A 115 15.76 -10.57 1.83
CA GLY A 115 16.52 -9.33 2.04
C GLY A 115 17.53 -9.05 0.92
N LEU A 116 18.21 -10.07 0.40
CA LEU A 116 19.13 -9.90 -0.72
C LEU A 116 18.39 -9.51 -2.02
N GLU A 117 17.24 -10.11 -2.29
CA GLU A 117 16.40 -9.77 -3.45
C GLU A 117 15.87 -8.33 -3.39
N GLU A 118 15.53 -7.84 -2.19
CA GLU A 118 15.10 -6.46 -1.96
C GLU A 118 16.21 -5.44 -2.23
N THR A 119 17.48 -5.80 -2.00
CA THR A 119 18.62 -4.92 -2.26
C THR A 119 19.00 -4.85 -3.76
N LEU A 120 18.71 -5.86 -4.58
CA LEU A 120 19.04 -5.90 -6.01
C LEU A 120 18.67 -4.66 -6.85
N PRO A 121 17.49 -4.01 -6.67
CA PRO A 121 17.16 -2.80 -7.42
C PRO A 121 18.00 -1.56 -7.05
N LEU A 122 18.64 -1.56 -5.88
CA LEU A 122 19.45 -0.44 -5.39
C LEU A 122 20.91 -0.53 -5.86
N LEU A 123 21.42 -1.75 -6.09
CA LEU A 123 22.81 -1.99 -6.46
C LEU A 123 23.02 -2.01 -7.99
N ARG A 124 24.22 -1.60 -8.43
CA ARG A 124 24.60 -1.59 -9.86
C ARG A 124 25.97 -2.22 -10.08
N GLY A 125 26.13 -2.86 -11.24
CA GLY A 125 27.43 -3.38 -11.69
C GLY A 125 27.93 -4.56 -10.86
N LYS A 126 29.17 -4.45 -10.34
CA LYS A 126 29.91 -5.53 -9.69
C LYS A 126 29.20 -6.05 -8.43
N ASP A 127 28.72 -5.15 -7.59
CA ASP A 127 28.06 -5.52 -6.34
C ASP A 127 26.73 -6.26 -6.59
N ARG A 128 26.05 -5.95 -7.70
CA ARG A 128 24.85 -6.67 -8.11
C ARG A 128 25.17 -8.10 -8.56
N ALA A 129 26.29 -8.31 -9.26
CA ALA A 129 26.74 -9.63 -9.65
C ALA A 129 27.12 -10.49 -8.43
N ASP A 130 27.80 -9.88 -7.45
CA ASP A 130 28.21 -10.56 -6.21
C ASP A 130 27.00 -10.98 -5.35
N VAL A 131 25.96 -10.14 -5.27
CA VAL A 131 24.70 -10.50 -4.57
C VAL A 131 23.94 -11.61 -5.32
N LEU A 132 23.90 -11.58 -6.65
CA LEU A 132 23.27 -12.63 -7.45
C LEU A 132 23.98 -13.98 -7.32
N MET A 133 25.32 -13.97 -7.24
CA MET A 133 26.10 -15.18 -7.00
C MET A 133 25.78 -15.78 -5.62
N LYS A 134 25.71 -14.96 -4.56
CA LYS A 134 25.32 -15.41 -3.21
C LYS A 134 23.89 -15.95 -3.14
N ILE A 135 22.97 -15.36 -3.89
CA ILE A 135 21.59 -15.86 -4.00
C ILE A 135 21.57 -17.25 -4.66
N ALA A 136 22.37 -17.46 -5.70
CA ALA A 136 22.46 -18.75 -6.38
C ALA A 136 22.99 -19.86 -5.45
N ASP A 137 24.07 -19.58 -4.71
CA ASP A 137 24.66 -20.53 -3.75
C ASP A 137 23.66 -20.94 -2.65
N LEU A 138 22.93 -19.95 -2.10
CA LEU A 138 21.91 -20.18 -1.06
C LEU A 138 20.70 -20.96 -1.59
N GLN A 139 20.31 -20.76 -2.85
CA GLN A 139 19.24 -21.53 -3.48
C GLN A 139 19.68 -22.96 -3.81
N GLN A 140 20.96 -23.19 -4.10
CA GLN A 140 21.50 -24.52 -4.30
C GLN A 140 21.51 -25.34 -3.01
N MET A 141 21.96 -24.74 -1.89
CA MET A 141 21.92 -25.39 -0.57
C MET A 141 20.50 -25.78 -0.13
N LYS A 142 19.48 -25.00 -0.50
CA LYS A 142 18.07 -25.34 -0.22
C LYS A 142 17.54 -26.50 -1.05
N LYS A 143 18.06 -26.69 -2.26
CA LYS A 143 17.65 -27.81 -3.12
C LYS A 143 18.16 -29.12 -2.57
N GLU A 144 19.37 -29.14 -2.01
CA GLU A 144 19.96 -30.34 -1.39
C GLU A 144 19.20 -30.77 -0.12
N GLU A 145 18.69 -29.83 0.68
CA GLU A 145 17.85 -30.13 1.87
C GLU A 145 16.46 -30.72 1.54
N ASN A 146 15.92 -30.47 0.34
CA ASN A 146 14.55 -30.87 -0.02
C ASN A 146 14.47 -32.20 -0.81
N VAL A 147 15.59 -32.89 -1.00
CA VAL A 147 15.65 -34.10 -1.84
C VAL A 147 15.37 -35.40 -1.06
N GLU A 148 15.37 -35.41 0.28
CA GLU A 148 15.37 -36.69 1.03
C GLU A 148 14.10 -37.12 1.77
N GLU A 149 13.05 -36.31 1.95
CA GLU A 149 11.88 -36.77 2.72
C GLU A 149 10.54 -36.37 2.06
N VAL A 150 10.22 -37.03 0.95
CA VAL A 150 8.81 -37.19 0.58
C VAL A 150 8.26 -38.29 1.48
N ASP A 151 7.70 -37.92 2.64
CA ASP A 151 6.89 -38.78 3.49
C ASP A 151 5.74 -39.34 2.66
N THR A 152 6.01 -40.46 1.98
CA THR A 152 5.05 -41.14 1.15
C THR A 152 4.13 -41.88 2.10
N VAL A 153 2.99 -41.27 2.42
CA VAL A 153 1.99 -41.88 3.30
C VAL A 153 1.48 -43.15 2.65
N HIS A 154 1.96 -44.30 3.12
CA HIS A 154 1.52 -45.61 2.66
C HIS A 154 0.11 -45.89 3.23
N TYR A 155 -0.92 -45.67 2.42
CA TYR A 155 -2.27 -46.10 2.76
C TYR A 155 -2.40 -47.61 2.52
N TYR A 156 -2.52 -48.39 3.59
CA TYR A 156 -2.90 -49.79 3.51
C TYR A 156 -4.42 -49.91 3.48
N LEU A 157 -4.96 -50.45 2.39
CA LEU A 157 -6.36 -50.81 2.27
C LEU A 157 -6.57 -52.21 2.89
N PRO A 158 -7.30 -52.35 4.00
CA PRO A 158 -7.56 -53.66 4.56
C PRO A 158 -8.50 -54.44 3.63
N LEU A 159 -7.94 -55.43 2.92
CA LEU A 159 -8.71 -56.34 2.08
C LEU A 159 -9.39 -57.39 2.98
N GLN A 160 -10.71 -57.30 3.13
CA GLN A 160 -11.51 -58.41 3.66
C GLN A 160 -11.70 -59.47 2.56
N CYS A 161 -10.72 -60.35 2.40
CA CYS A 161 -10.80 -61.40 1.40
C CYS A 161 -11.53 -62.63 1.96
N TYR A 162 -12.82 -62.76 1.63
CA TYR A 162 -13.61 -63.96 1.96
C TYR A 162 -13.45 -65.11 0.94
N ARG A 163 -12.58 -64.94 -0.06
CA ARG A 163 -12.40 -65.87 -1.19
C ARG A 163 -10.97 -66.39 -1.37
N CYS A 164 -10.01 -65.98 -0.52
CA CYS A 164 -8.65 -66.51 -0.61
C CYS A 164 -8.56 -67.89 0.06
N SER A 165 -7.64 -68.72 -0.46
CA SER A 165 -7.39 -70.08 0.03
C SER A 165 -7.07 -70.13 1.53
N LEU A 166 -6.36 -69.13 2.04
CA LEU A 166 -6.03 -69.02 3.47
C LEU A 166 -7.27 -68.82 4.35
N PHE A 167 -8.21 -67.96 3.94
CA PHE A 167 -9.45 -67.72 4.69
C PHE A 167 -10.39 -68.94 4.66
N LEU A 168 -10.46 -69.64 3.52
CA LEU A 168 -11.24 -70.88 3.41
C LEU A 168 -10.65 -72.00 4.27
N ALA A 169 -9.32 -72.16 4.29
CA ALA A 169 -8.65 -73.14 5.13
C ALA A 169 -8.84 -72.87 6.64
N GLU A 170 -8.82 -71.61 7.08
CA GLU A 170 -9.12 -71.22 8.47
C GLU A 170 -10.59 -71.54 8.84
N LYS A 171 -11.51 -71.34 7.89
CA LYS A 171 -12.94 -71.64 8.07
C LYS A 171 -13.22 -73.15 8.10
N GLU A 172 -12.46 -73.94 7.35
CA GLU A 172 -12.55 -75.41 7.39
C GLU A 172 -11.97 -75.96 8.70
N LYS A 173 -10.84 -75.41 9.18
CA LYS A 173 -10.27 -75.78 10.48
C LYS A 173 -11.20 -75.45 11.65
N SER A 174 -11.85 -74.28 11.62
CA SER A 174 -12.81 -73.89 12.68
C SER A 174 -14.10 -74.70 12.66
N LYS A 175 -14.52 -75.26 11.51
CA LYS A 175 -15.61 -76.24 11.45
C LYS A 175 -15.20 -77.61 11.99
N ALA A 176 -14.00 -78.09 11.60
CA ALA A 176 -13.47 -79.36 12.09
C ALA A 176 -13.25 -79.38 13.61
N SER A 177 -12.92 -78.24 14.24
CA SER A 177 -12.83 -78.15 15.71
C SER A 177 -14.18 -78.16 16.41
N VAL A 178 -15.25 -77.66 15.76
CA VAL A 178 -16.61 -77.67 16.33
C VAL A 178 -17.25 -79.05 16.21
N ASP A 179 -16.94 -79.80 15.16
CA ASP A 179 -17.47 -81.16 14.98
C ASP A 179 -16.74 -82.19 15.87
N GLY A 180 -15.49 -81.93 16.30
CA GLY A 180 -14.71 -82.81 17.18
C GLY A 180 -15.03 -82.72 18.68
N GLU A 181 -15.63 -81.63 19.15
CA GLU A 181 -16.10 -81.50 20.55
C GLU A 181 -17.50 -82.13 20.78
N SER A 182 -18.14 -82.63 19.72
CA SER A 182 -19.47 -83.27 19.78
C SER A 182 -19.43 -84.80 19.92
N SER A 183 -18.24 -85.41 19.94
CA SER A 183 -18.03 -86.86 20.01
C SER A 183 -17.26 -87.35 21.25
N ASP A 184 -17.17 -86.52 22.30
CA ASP A 184 -16.69 -86.92 23.63
C ASP A 184 -17.73 -86.56 24.71
N ILE A 185 -18.95 -87.09 24.55
CA ILE A 185 -19.94 -87.30 25.64
C ILE A 185 -20.11 -88.79 25.85
#